data_AF-A0A9D6KZX7-F1
#
_entry.id   AF-A0A9D6KZX7-F1
#
_cell.length_a   1.000
_cell.length_b   1.000
_cell.length_c   1.000
_cell.angle_alpha   90.00
_cell.angle_beta   90.00
_cell.angle_gamma   90.00
#
_symmetry.space_group_name_H-M   'P 1'
#
loop_
_entity.id
_entity.type
_entity.pdbx_description
1 polymer ?
#
loop_
_entity_poly.entity_id
_entity_poly.type
_entity_poly.pdbx_seq_one_letter_code
_entity_poly.pdbx_strand_id
1 'polypeptide(L)'
;MDPSGGPLKAALFALVLTAATADTAPHLLRAQVWTADSAALAHDLTHAPRECVGQLSAQAIAGRALFRSPGLLGGPAARVGLSCNACHSNGRVNATFLLPELTNRAGAADVTSEWASKVRGDGMMNPRPIPDLVGVGSRTTHGQHGDPSLEHFVHSVIEEEFQGPMPPTQGFNDLIAYLRALDATHCGGGIRITLTGTADDVRQAVDAAQSADAPTASALLLAAQDATGRIVERLPHDRFANQRAALEALSRELGGMRYSLDVRVALETGAAGWKARFDAVIAQVAPNERQTYFNETTLRMALRRR
;
A
#
# COMPACT_ATOMS: atom_id res chain seq x y z
N MET A 1 -38.72 -56.51 47.26
CA MET A 1 -39.32 -55.16 47.29
C MET A 1 -38.49 -54.30 46.36
N ASP A 2 -38.93 -54.18 45.11
CA ASP A 2 -38.63 -52.98 44.31
C ASP A 2 -39.65 -51.91 44.79
N PRO A 3 -39.31 -50.61 44.87
CA PRO A 3 -39.28 -49.86 43.62
C PRO A 3 -38.35 -48.62 43.55
N SER A 4 -38.12 -48.22 42.30
CA SER A 4 -38.18 -46.82 41.79
C SER A 4 -36.99 -45.88 41.97
N GLY A 5 -36.17 -45.79 40.92
CA GLY A 5 -35.39 -44.60 40.54
C GLY A 5 -35.30 -44.51 39.02
N GLY A 6 -36.07 -43.59 38.42
CA GLY A 6 -36.36 -43.55 36.98
C GLY A 6 -35.16 -43.26 36.05
N PRO A 7 -35.31 -43.52 34.74
CA PRO A 7 -34.25 -43.28 33.76
C PRO A 7 -34.04 -41.78 33.51
N LEU A 8 -32.80 -41.31 33.69
CA LEU A 8 -32.33 -40.01 33.24
C LEU A 8 -32.59 -39.87 31.73
N LYS A 9 -33.46 -38.93 31.35
CA LYS A 9 -33.56 -38.42 29.98
C LYS A 9 -32.34 -37.52 29.73
N ALA A 10 -31.28 -38.07 29.14
CA ALA A 10 -30.20 -37.28 28.56
C ALA A 10 -30.76 -36.59 27.30
N ALA A 11 -31.06 -35.30 27.41
CA ALA A 11 -31.42 -34.46 26.29
C ALA A 11 -30.18 -34.28 25.39
N LEU A 12 -30.23 -34.82 24.17
CA LEU A 12 -29.26 -34.56 23.13
C LEU A 12 -29.42 -33.09 22.69
N PHE A 13 -28.55 -32.20 23.17
CA PHE A 13 -28.39 -30.88 22.57
C PHE A 13 -27.67 -31.06 21.22
N ALA A 14 -28.43 -31.06 20.14
CA ALA A 14 -27.88 -30.93 18.80
C ALA A 14 -27.34 -29.48 18.65
N LEU A 15 -26.04 -29.32 18.85
CA LEU A 15 -25.33 -28.08 18.56
C LEU A 15 -25.27 -27.91 17.04
N VAL A 16 -26.25 -27.23 16.47
CA VAL A 16 -26.20 -26.80 15.07
C VAL A 16 -25.15 -25.69 14.98
N LEU A 17 -23.91 -26.06 14.69
CA LEU A 17 -22.88 -25.13 14.22
C LEU A 17 -23.27 -24.68 12.82
N THR A 18 -24.07 -23.62 12.72
CA THR A 18 -24.14 -22.82 11.49
C THR A 18 -22.81 -22.10 11.34
N ALA A 19 -21.85 -22.74 10.66
CA ALA A 19 -20.72 -22.03 10.10
C ALA A 19 -21.28 -21.08 9.03
N ALA A 20 -21.52 -19.83 9.40
CA ALA A 20 -21.69 -18.75 8.45
C ALA A 20 -20.32 -18.52 7.79
N THR A 21 -20.03 -19.27 6.74
CA THR A 21 -18.98 -18.87 5.80
C THR A 21 -19.52 -17.64 5.09
N ALA A 22 -19.19 -16.45 5.60
CA ALA A 22 -19.25 -15.25 4.79
C ALA A 22 -18.28 -15.51 3.63
N ASP A 23 -18.83 -15.91 2.49
CA ASP A 23 -18.12 -16.13 1.25
C ASP A 23 -17.74 -14.75 0.70
N THR A 24 -16.75 -14.11 1.32
CA THR A 24 -16.19 -12.86 0.82
C THR A 24 -15.40 -13.19 -0.44
N ALA A 25 -16.06 -13.02 -1.58
CA ALA A 25 -15.40 -13.13 -2.87
C ALA A 25 -14.08 -12.33 -2.83
N PRO A 26 -12.92 -12.93 -3.17
CA PRO A 26 -11.61 -12.33 -2.92
C PRO A 26 -11.48 -11.00 -3.67
N HIS A 27 -11.09 -9.92 -3.01
CA HIS A 27 -10.97 -8.59 -3.63
C HIS A 27 -10.19 -8.60 -4.96
N LEU A 28 -10.60 -7.81 -5.95
CA LEU A 28 -9.88 -7.68 -7.23
C LEU A 28 -8.54 -6.96 -7.04
N LEU A 29 -8.61 -5.86 -6.28
CA LEU A 29 -7.49 -5.00 -5.98
C LEU A 29 -7.30 -4.99 -4.47
N ARG A 30 -6.05 -5.09 -4.01
CA ARG A 30 -5.74 -5.04 -2.57
C ARG A 30 -6.26 -3.76 -1.92
N ALA A 31 -6.27 -2.65 -2.65
CA ALA A 31 -6.79 -1.36 -2.16
C ALA A 31 -8.27 -1.41 -1.73
N GLN A 32 -9.07 -2.37 -2.22
CA GLN A 32 -10.45 -2.56 -1.76
C GLN A 32 -10.54 -2.91 -0.29
N VAL A 33 -9.50 -3.52 0.29
CA VAL A 33 -9.48 -3.91 1.70
C VAL A 33 -9.62 -2.70 2.63
N TRP A 34 -9.14 -1.54 2.19
CA TRP A 34 -9.11 -0.31 2.98
C TRP A 34 -9.82 0.87 2.29
N THR A 35 -10.65 0.61 1.28
CA THR A 35 -11.45 1.64 0.61
C THR A 35 -12.92 1.45 0.95
N ALA A 36 -13.61 2.52 1.35
CA ALA A 36 -15.02 2.48 1.67
C ALA A 36 -15.84 1.93 0.49
N ASP A 37 -16.71 0.96 0.77
CA ASP A 37 -17.64 0.47 -0.25
C ASP A 37 -18.67 1.56 -0.57
N SER A 38 -18.83 1.85 -1.87
CA SER A 38 -19.68 2.93 -2.34
C SER A 38 -20.05 2.74 -3.81
N ALA A 39 -21.09 3.44 -4.27
CA ALA A 39 -21.42 3.50 -5.69
C ALA A 39 -20.26 4.07 -6.55
N ALA A 40 -19.32 4.80 -5.93
CA ALA A 40 -18.14 5.39 -6.54
C ALA A 40 -16.87 4.52 -6.39
N LEU A 41 -16.94 3.32 -5.80
CA LEU A 41 -15.75 2.50 -5.50
C LEU A 41 -14.80 2.32 -6.72
N ALA A 42 -15.35 2.10 -7.92
CA ALA A 42 -14.54 1.99 -9.13
C ALA A 42 -13.78 3.29 -9.45
N HIS A 43 -14.41 4.45 -9.23
CA HIS A 43 -13.79 5.76 -9.39
C HIS A 43 -12.66 5.94 -8.38
N ASP A 44 -12.94 5.66 -7.11
CA ASP A 44 -12.00 5.79 -5.99
C ASP A 44 -10.76 4.90 -6.13
N LEU A 45 -10.91 3.74 -6.79
CA LEU A 45 -9.82 2.80 -7.08
C LEU A 45 -9.05 3.12 -8.38
N THR A 46 -9.50 4.10 -9.18
CA THR A 46 -8.86 4.48 -10.46
C THR A 46 -8.47 5.94 -10.53
N HIS A 47 -8.77 6.72 -9.49
CA HIS A 47 -8.41 8.11 -9.36
C HIS A 47 -7.73 8.34 -8.02
N ALA A 48 -6.86 9.34 -7.99
CA ALA A 48 -6.20 9.80 -6.79
C ALA A 48 -6.12 11.33 -6.83
N PRO A 49 -5.99 12.02 -5.69
CA PRO A 49 -5.56 13.40 -5.67
C PRO A 49 -4.22 13.56 -6.43
N ARG A 50 -4.04 14.67 -7.15
CA ARG A 50 -2.73 14.99 -7.71
C ARG A 50 -1.74 15.20 -6.57
N GLU A 51 -0.56 14.64 -6.77
CA GLU A 51 0.61 14.90 -5.93
C GLU A 51 1.03 16.37 -6.04
N CYS A 52 1.13 17.07 -4.91
CA CYS A 52 1.51 18.49 -4.91
C CYS A 52 3.04 18.64 -4.89
N VAL A 53 3.68 18.20 -5.96
CA VAL A 53 5.14 18.27 -6.12
C VAL A 53 5.48 18.94 -7.44
N GLY A 54 6.54 19.74 -7.43
CA GLY A 54 7.20 20.20 -8.66
C GLY A 54 8.09 19.10 -9.23
N GLN A 55 9.28 19.48 -9.71
CA GLN A 55 10.29 18.51 -10.08
C GLN A 55 10.92 17.91 -8.81
N LEU A 56 10.85 16.58 -8.68
CA LEU A 56 11.50 15.89 -7.58
C LEU A 56 12.99 15.69 -7.84
N SER A 57 13.80 15.80 -6.78
CA SER A 57 15.18 15.33 -6.79
C SER A 57 15.24 13.80 -6.83
N ALA A 58 16.39 13.23 -7.23
CA ALA A 58 16.61 11.78 -7.17
C ALA A 58 16.35 11.22 -5.75
N GLN A 59 16.75 11.99 -4.73
CA GLN A 59 16.52 11.66 -3.33
C GLN A 59 15.02 11.58 -2.99
N ALA A 60 14.24 12.60 -3.39
CA ALA A 60 12.79 12.61 -3.15
C ALA A 60 12.05 11.54 -3.98
N ILE A 61 12.56 11.14 -5.15
CA ILE A 61 12.03 10.02 -5.92
C ILE A 61 12.17 8.70 -5.14
N ALA A 62 13.35 8.45 -4.55
CA ALA A 62 13.57 7.29 -3.68
C ALA A 62 12.59 7.31 -2.48
N GLY A 63 12.45 8.47 -1.84
CA GLY A 63 11.51 8.66 -0.73
C GLY A 63 10.06 8.39 -1.11
N ARG A 64 9.63 8.84 -2.29
CA ARG A 64 8.28 8.60 -2.82
C ARG A 64 8.02 7.10 -3.02
N ALA A 65 9.01 6.36 -3.53
CA ALA A 65 8.90 4.92 -3.69
C ALA A 65 8.71 4.21 -2.34
N LEU A 66 9.50 4.61 -1.32
CA LEU A 66 9.37 4.07 0.04
C LEU A 66 8.02 4.44 0.68
N PHE A 67 7.58 5.69 0.55
CA PHE A 67 6.28 6.18 1.04
C PHE A 67 5.09 5.37 0.50
N ARG A 68 5.18 4.92 -0.76
CA ARG A 68 4.18 4.09 -1.42
C ARG A 68 4.33 2.60 -1.13
N SER A 69 5.40 2.18 -0.45
CA SER A 69 5.71 0.78 -0.13
C SER A 69 5.14 0.36 1.23
N PRO A 70 4.49 -0.81 1.34
CA PRO A 70 4.11 -1.36 2.63
C PRO A 70 5.28 -1.72 3.54
N GLY A 71 6.50 -1.86 2.98
CA GLY A 71 7.68 -2.30 3.72
C GLY A 71 8.18 -1.33 4.80
N LEU A 72 7.69 -0.09 4.81
CA LEU A 72 7.92 0.83 5.92
C LEU A 72 7.05 0.53 7.15
N LEU A 73 5.89 -0.11 6.95
CA LEU A 73 5.00 -0.47 8.05
C LEU A 73 5.28 -1.90 8.49
N GLY A 74 4.82 -2.27 9.68
CA GLY A 74 4.93 -3.63 10.19
C GLY A 74 3.59 -4.25 10.50
N GLY A 75 3.65 -5.38 11.21
CA GLY A 75 2.48 -6.01 11.81
C GLY A 75 1.32 -6.29 10.84
N PRO A 76 0.07 -6.13 11.29
CA PRO A 76 -1.12 -6.30 10.46
C PRO A 76 -1.21 -5.30 9.30
N ALA A 77 -0.75 -4.05 9.49
CA ALA A 77 -0.82 -3.00 8.47
C ALA A 77 -0.06 -3.39 7.19
N ALA A 78 1.19 -3.86 7.33
CA ALA A 78 1.96 -4.34 6.19
C ALA A 78 1.34 -5.57 5.52
N ARG A 79 0.74 -6.49 6.28
CA ARG A 79 0.11 -7.72 5.76
C ARG A 79 -1.09 -7.46 4.88
N VAL A 80 -1.88 -6.43 5.17
CA VAL A 80 -2.99 -6.00 4.30
C VAL A 80 -2.55 -5.01 3.22
N GLY A 81 -1.25 -4.71 3.16
CA GLY A 81 -0.63 -3.84 2.15
C GLY A 81 -0.89 -2.35 2.37
N LEU A 82 -1.09 -1.91 3.61
CA LEU A 82 -1.05 -0.47 3.92
C LEU A 82 0.36 0.07 3.73
N SER A 83 0.43 1.28 3.19
CA SER A 83 1.62 2.13 3.18
C SER A 83 1.22 3.53 3.64
N CYS A 84 2.17 4.44 3.79
CA CYS A 84 1.84 5.84 4.09
C CYS A 84 0.85 6.41 3.04
N ASN A 85 1.00 5.99 1.78
CA ASN A 85 0.11 6.39 0.68
C ASN A 85 -1.33 5.85 0.79
N ALA A 86 -1.59 4.81 1.59
CA ALA A 86 -2.96 4.30 1.78
C ALA A 86 -3.82 5.32 2.55
N CYS A 87 -3.28 5.93 3.60
CA CYS A 87 -3.93 7.04 4.30
C CYS A 87 -3.73 8.38 3.58
N HIS A 88 -2.51 8.59 3.05
CA HIS A 88 -2.10 9.85 2.46
C HIS A 88 -1.88 9.71 0.95
N SER A 89 -2.95 9.48 0.17
CA SER A 89 -2.88 9.26 -1.28
C SER A 89 -2.16 10.42 -1.99
N ASN A 90 -0.96 10.15 -2.52
CA ASN A 90 -0.06 11.15 -3.11
C ASN A 90 0.26 12.32 -2.16
N GLY A 91 0.40 12.04 -0.86
CA GLY A 91 0.62 13.03 0.19
C GLY A 91 -0.64 13.82 0.58
N ARG A 92 -1.77 13.56 -0.06
CA ARG A 92 -3.07 14.21 0.21
C ARG A 92 -3.95 13.32 1.07
N VAL A 93 -5.00 13.90 1.65
CA VAL A 93 -5.99 13.11 2.40
C VAL A 93 -6.63 12.05 1.51
N ASN A 94 -6.59 10.78 1.92
CA ASN A 94 -7.44 9.75 1.32
C ASN A 94 -8.82 9.76 1.99
N ALA A 95 -9.75 10.54 1.44
CA ALA A 95 -11.09 10.71 1.99
C ALA A 95 -11.95 9.42 1.95
N THR A 96 -11.55 8.42 1.15
CA THR A 96 -12.28 7.15 1.01
C THR A 96 -11.63 6.03 1.80
N PHE A 97 -10.55 6.30 2.53
CA PHE A 97 -9.91 5.33 3.41
C PHE A 97 -10.88 4.82 4.47
N LEU A 98 -11.11 3.52 4.51
CA LEU A 98 -11.91 2.84 5.51
C LEU A 98 -11.36 1.42 5.70
N LEU A 99 -10.63 1.21 6.79
CA LEU A 99 -10.25 -0.11 7.27
C LEU A 99 -10.94 -0.30 8.63
N PRO A 100 -11.90 -1.24 8.78
CA PRO A 100 -12.69 -1.39 10.00
C PRO A 100 -11.87 -1.56 11.29
N GLU A 101 -10.66 -2.11 11.19
CA GLU A 101 -9.73 -2.27 12.31
C GLU A 101 -9.08 -0.97 12.77
N LEU A 102 -9.12 0.09 11.95
CA LEU A 102 -8.56 1.41 12.23
C LEU A 102 -9.60 2.53 12.27
N THR A 103 -10.80 2.35 11.74
CA THR A 103 -11.78 3.43 11.70
C THR A 103 -13.20 2.92 11.51
N ASN A 104 -14.16 3.68 12.04
CA ASN A 104 -15.59 3.49 11.85
C ASN A 104 -16.19 4.44 10.78
N ARG A 105 -15.37 5.27 10.14
CA ARG A 105 -15.81 6.23 9.12
C ARG A 105 -14.73 6.51 8.08
N ALA A 106 -15.16 6.81 6.86
CA ALA A 106 -14.25 7.11 5.76
C ALA A 106 -13.40 8.37 6.03
N GLY A 107 -12.15 8.37 5.58
CA GLY A 107 -11.22 9.50 5.69
C GLY A 107 -10.67 9.74 7.10
N ALA A 108 -10.77 8.75 7.98
CA ALA A 108 -10.25 8.81 9.33
C ALA A 108 -9.43 7.55 9.65
N ALA A 109 -8.52 7.66 10.61
CA ALA A 109 -7.75 6.54 11.12
C ALA A 109 -7.49 6.72 12.62
N ASP A 110 -7.52 5.61 13.33
CA ASP A 110 -7.14 5.48 14.73
C ASP A 110 -5.73 4.87 14.79
N VAL A 111 -4.74 5.74 14.92
CA VAL A 111 -3.33 5.34 15.07
C VAL A 111 -2.97 4.92 16.51
N THR A 112 -3.96 4.92 17.41
CA THR A 112 -3.91 4.38 18.77
C THR A 112 -4.66 3.05 18.87
N SER A 113 -5.11 2.48 17.75
CA SER A 113 -5.70 1.14 17.70
C SER A 113 -4.66 0.06 18.07
N GLU A 114 -5.04 -0.84 18.97
CA GLU A 114 -4.21 -2.01 19.36
C GLU A 114 -3.90 -2.94 18.17
N TRP A 115 -4.72 -2.87 17.11
CA TRP A 115 -4.47 -3.63 15.88
C TRP A 115 -3.22 -3.12 15.16
N ALA A 116 -3.02 -1.80 15.10
CA ALA A 116 -1.86 -1.19 14.44
C ALA A 116 -0.65 -1.11 15.37
N SER A 117 -0.86 -0.82 16.66
CA SER A 117 0.21 -0.53 17.61
C SER A 117 0.05 -1.27 18.93
N LYS A 118 1.09 -2.01 19.33
CA LYS A 118 1.24 -2.51 20.71
C LYS A 118 1.79 -1.46 21.68
N VAL A 119 2.32 -0.36 21.17
CA VAL A 119 2.97 0.70 21.95
C VAL A 119 1.97 1.80 22.31
N ARG A 120 1.12 2.18 21.36
CA ARG A 120 0.15 3.29 21.45
C ARG A 120 -1.29 2.82 21.62
N GLY A 121 -1.51 1.51 21.65
CA GLY A 121 -2.80 0.88 21.89
C GLY A 121 -3.47 1.43 23.15
N ASP A 122 -4.66 2.04 23.03
CA ASP A 122 -5.42 2.57 24.17
C ASP A 122 -6.74 1.84 24.44
N GLY A 123 -7.05 0.81 23.62
CA GLY A 123 -8.25 -0.02 23.71
C GLY A 123 -9.55 0.68 23.27
N MET A 124 -9.48 1.87 22.67
CA MET A 124 -10.65 2.67 22.28
C MET A 124 -10.64 3.00 20.79
N MET A 125 -11.74 2.71 20.08
CA MET A 125 -11.93 3.15 18.69
C MET A 125 -12.22 4.66 18.66
N ASN A 126 -11.18 5.48 18.48
CA ASN A 126 -11.25 6.96 18.53
C ASN A 126 -10.69 7.66 17.26
N PRO A 127 -11.08 7.23 16.04
CA PRO A 127 -10.43 7.63 14.80
C PRO A 127 -10.49 9.13 14.53
N ARG A 128 -9.34 9.69 14.15
CA ARG A 128 -9.16 11.10 13.81
C ARG A 128 -9.15 11.31 12.30
N PRO A 129 -9.58 12.48 11.80
CA PRO A 129 -9.45 12.80 10.38
C PRO A 129 -8.00 12.65 9.94
N ILE A 130 -7.78 11.99 8.80
CA ILE A 130 -6.45 11.86 8.21
C ILE A 130 -5.99 13.26 7.77
N PRO A 131 -4.81 13.74 8.21
CA PRO A 131 -4.32 15.07 7.82
C PRO A 131 -3.75 15.08 6.40
N ASP A 132 -3.80 16.25 5.76
CA ASP A 132 -3.07 16.50 4.52
C ASP A 132 -1.58 16.72 4.86
N LEU A 133 -0.67 16.09 4.10
CA LEU A 133 0.78 16.22 4.31
C LEU A 133 1.38 17.38 3.51
N VAL A 134 0.59 18.07 2.69
CA VAL A 134 1.07 19.27 1.97
C VAL A 134 1.55 20.33 2.96
N GLY A 135 2.75 20.85 2.69
CA GLY A 135 3.44 21.82 3.53
C GLY A 135 3.95 21.24 4.85
N VAL A 136 3.97 19.92 5.05
CA VAL A 136 4.44 19.32 6.31
C VAL A 136 5.89 19.72 6.63
N GLY A 137 6.74 19.86 5.60
CA GLY A 137 8.13 20.29 5.77
C GLY A 137 8.33 21.71 6.30
N SER A 138 7.30 22.58 6.26
CA SER A 138 7.36 23.95 6.77
C SER A 138 6.60 24.16 8.08
N ARG A 139 5.99 23.09 8.64
CA ARG A 139 5.30 23.17 9.93
C ARG A 139 6.31 23.19 11.07
N THR A 140 5.99 23.93 12.12
CA THR A 140 6.82 24.03 13.33
C THR A 140 6.55 22.90 14.32
N THR A 141 5.42 22.19 14.19
CA THR A 141 5.02 21.10 15.09
C THR A 141 4.24 20.02 14.33
N HIS A 142 4.31 18.77 14.81
CA HIS A 142 3.76 17.58 14.14
C HIS A 142 3.00 16.68 15.12
N GLY A 143 1.95 16.02 14.62
CA GLY A 143 1.10 15.15 15.45
C GLY A 143 0.31 15.90 16.53
N GLN A 144 -0.37 15.14 17.39
CA GLN A 144 -1.23 15.71 18.44
C GLN A 144 -0.44 16.36 19.59
N HIS A 145 0.74 15.83 19.87
CA HIS A 145 1.60 16.31 20.96
C HIS A 145 2.55 17.44 20.53
N GLY A 146 2.47 17.88 19.27
CA GLY A 146 3.20 19.03 18.78
C GLY A 146 4.72 18.80 18.68
N ASP A 147 5.13 17.67 18.13
CA ASP A 147 6.54 17.30 17.96
C ASP A 147 7.28 18.33 17.11
N PRO A 148 8.36 18.96 17.60
CA PRO A 148 9.07 20.00 16.88
C PRO A 148 9.90 19.47 15.70
N SER A 149 10.11 18.14 15.57
CA SER A 149 10.93 17.54 14.53
C SER A 149 10.08 16.62 13.64
N LEU A 150 10.09 16.91 12.33
CA LEU A 150 9.46 16.03 11.34
C LEU A 150 10.10 14.64 11.35
N GLU A 151 11.43 14.58 11.44
CA GLU A 151 12.19 13.34 11.51
C GLU A 151 11.80 12.49 12.72
N HIS A 152 11.82 13.07 13.92
CA HIS A 152 11.44 12.35 15.13
C HIS A 152 9.99 11.87 15.06
N PHE A 153 9.08 12.73 14.60
CA PHE A 153 7.68 12.38 14.42
C PHE A 153 7.49 11.20 13.44
N VAL A 154 8.12 11.25 12.26
CA VAL A 154 7.98 10.19 11.23
C VAL A 154 8.60 8.87 11.70
N HIS A 155 9.73 8.90 12.43
CA HIS A 155 10.25 7.69 13.08
C HIS A 155 9.22 7.08 14.03
N SER A 156 8.61 7.91 14.87
CA SER A 156 7.60 7.45 15.84
C SER A 156 6.35 6.87 15.15
N VAL A 157 5.93 7.42 14.02
CA VAL A 157 4.83 6.87 13.21
C VAL A 157 5.21 5.49 12.68
N ILE A 158 6.41 5.34 12.11
CA ILE A 158 6.85 4.07 11.55
C ILE A 158 6.97 3.00 12.62
N GLU A 159 7.75 3.26 13.67
CA GLU A 159 8.15 2.24 14.65
C GLU A 159 7.08 2.02 15.72
N GLU A 160 6.40 3.08 16.18
CA GLU A 160 5.45 2.99 17.28
C GLU A 160 4.01 2.89 16.81
N GLU A 161 3.53 3.73 15.87
CA GLU A 161 2.13 3.64 15.40
C GLU A 161 1.88 2.39 14.56
N PHE A 162 2.83 2.00 13.71
CA PHE A 162 2.64 0.92 12.74
C PHE A 162 3.60 -0.27 12.92
N GLN A 163 4.43 -0.27 13.97
CA GLN A 163 5.34 -1.37 14.30
C GLN A 163 6.29 -1.75 13.15
N GLY A 164 6.62 -0.80 12.30
CA GLY A 164 7.55 -0.95 11.19
C GLY A 164 9.00 -1.09 11.66
N PRO A 165 9.88 -1.64 10.81
CA PRO A 165 11.30 -1.66 11.09
C PRO A 165 11.86 -0.24 11.03
N MET A 166 12.92 0.01 11.81
CA MET A 166 13.73 1.23 11.64
C MET A 166 14.22 1.31 10.18
N PRO A 167 13.86 2.34 9.41
CA PRO A 167 14.31 2.46 8.03
C PRO A 167 15.83 2.69 7.96
N PRO A 168 16.52 2.20 6.93
CA PRO A 168 17.92 2.55 6.71
C PRO A 168 18.14 4.06 6.68
N THR A 169 19.27 4.56 7.19
CA THR A 169 19.53 6.01 7.32
C THR A 169 19.34 6.77 6.00
N GLN A 170 19.88 6.26 4.89
CA GLN A 170 19.67 6.89 3.59
C GLN A 170 18.19 6.87 3.19
N GLY A 171 17.55 5.70 3.22
CA GLY A 171 16.12 5.58 2.91
C GLY A 171 15.20 6.45 3.77
N PHE A 172 15.52 6.64 5.05
CA PHE A 172 14.78 7.56 5.93
C PHE A 172 14.95 9.02 5.49
N ASN A 173 16.18 9.45 5.21
CA ASN A 173 16.45 10.79 4.70
C ASN A 173 15.75 11.03 3.36
N ASP A 174 15.70 10.01 2.50
CA ASP A 174 14.98 10.05 1.22
C ASP A 174 13.47 10.25 1.43
N LEU A 175 12.87 9.48 2.36
CA LEU A 175 11.46 9.65 2.74
C LEU A 175 11.17 11.08 3.24
N ILE A 176 12.04 11.63 4.10
CA ILE A 176 11.89 12.99 4.60
C ILE A 176 12.05 14.02 3.47
N ALA A 177 12.97 13.81 2.52
CA ALA A 177 13.11 14.67 1.36
C ALA A 177 11.84 14.69 0.50
N TYR A 178 11.17 13.55 0.34
CA TYR A 178 9.86 13.47 -0.32
C TYR A 178 8.78 14.25 0.43
N LEU A 179 8.64 14.06 1.75
CA LEU A 179 7.65 14.77 2.55
C LEU A 179 7.85 16.30 2.50
N ARG A 180 9.11 16.76 2.51
CA ARG A 180 9.46 18.17 2.37
C ARG A 180 9.16 18.75 0.98
N ALA A 181 9.10 17.90 -0.06
CA ALA A 181 8.78 18.33 -1.41
C ALA A 181 7.27 18.56 -1.65
N LEU A 182 6.41 18.14 -0.72
CA LEU A 182 4.96 18.34 -0.80
C LEU A 182 4.61 19.81 -0.52
N ASP A 183 4.30 20.57 -1.57
CA ASP A 183 4.11 22.03 -1.53
C ASP A 183 2.78 22.45 -2.15
N ALA A 184 2.04 23.31 -1.44
CA ALA A 184 0.70 23.76 -1.85
C ALA A 184 0.68 24.50 -3.20
N THR A 185 1.79 25.13 -3.60
CA THR A 185 1.92 25.85 -4.87
C THR A 185 1.87 24.94 -6.10
N HIS A 186 2.10 23.64 -5.92
CA HIS A 186 2.05 22.64 -6.99
C HIS A 186 0.77 21.79 -6.97
N CYS A 187 -0.18 22.10 -6.10
CA CYS A 187 -1.42 21.33 -6.02
C CYS A 187 -2.31 21.49 -7.25
N GLY A 188 -3.03 20.42 -7.56
CA GLY A 188 -4.10 20.40 -8.56
C GLY A 188 -5.26 19.52 -8.12
N GLY A 189 -6.22 19.29 -9.03
CA GLY A 189 -7.37 18.41 -8.79
C GLY A 189 -7.03 16.92 -8.79
N GLY A 190 -8.01 16.07 -9.07
CA GLY A 190 -7.81 14.63 -9.22
C GLY A 190 -7.02 14.26 -10.49
N ILE A 191 -6.35 13.12 -10.44
CA ILE A 191 -5.69 12.48 -11.58
C ILE A 191 -6.13 11.02 -11.69
N ARG A 192 -6.12 10.50 -12.92
CA ARG A 192 -6.31 9.08 -13.18
C ARG A 192 -5.03 8.31 -12.84
N ILE A 193 -5.22 7.15 -12.22
CA ILE A 193 -4.18 6.13 -12.09
C ILE A 193 -4.11 5.40 -13.44
N THR A 194 -2.93 5.42 -14.07
CA THR A 194 -2.70 4.84 -15.39
C THR A 194 -1.61 3.78 -15.36
N LEU A 195 -1.61 2.89 -16.35
CA LEU A 195 -0.55 1.89 -16.53
C LEU A 195 0.81 2.57 -16.65
N THR A 196 0.91 3.63 -17.47
CA THR A 196 2.15 4.36 -17.67
C THR A 196 2.68 4.97 -16.37
N GLY A 197 1.82 5.67 -15.61
CA GLY A 197 2.25 6.29 -14.36
C GLY A 197 2.69 5.27 -13.31
N THR A 198 1.97 4.15 -13.18
CA THR A 198 2.39 3.07 -12.26
C THR A 198 3.66 2.36 -12.74
N ALA A 199 3.85 2.21 -14.05
CA ALA A 199 5.09 1.66 -14.61
C ALA A 199 6.29 2.61 -14.39
N ASP A 200 6.08 3.92 -14.48
CA ASP A 200 7.10 4.92 -14.18
C ASP A 200 7.53 4.87 -12.71
N ASP A 201 6.61 4.64 -11.78
CA ASP A 201 6.94 4.43 -10.37
C ASP A 201 7.83 3.19 -10.16
N VAL A 202 7.57 2.10 -10.88
CA VAL A 202 8.42 0.90 -10.84
C VAL A 202 9.83 1.22 -11.37
N ARG A 203 9.93 1.87 -12.54
CA ARG A 203 11.21 2.25 -13.15
C ARG A 203 12.02 3.13 -12.21
N GLN A 204 11.39 4.14 -11.65
CA GLN A 204 12.02 5.10 -10.75
C GLN A 204 12.49 4.46 -9.44
N ALA A 205 11.74 3.52 -8.88
CA ALA A 205 12.18 2.75 -7.72
C ALA A 205 13.42 1.90 -8.03
N VAL A 206 13.47 1.25 -9.19
CA VAL A 206 14.65 0.48 -9.64
C VAL A 206 15.84 1.40 -9.91
N ASP A 207 15.64 2.54 -10.57
CA ASP A 207 16.69 3.54 -10.80
C ASP A 207 17.27 4.08 -9.49
N ALA A 208 16.40 4.44 -8.55
CA ALA A 208 16.81 4.90 -7.23
C ALA A 208 17.63 3.84 -6.48
N ALA A 209 17.26 2.55 -6.62
CA ALA A 209 17.99 1.46 -5.99
C ALA A 209 19.44 1.35 -6.49
N GLN A 210 19.70 1.67 -7.77
CA GLN A 210 21.06 1.60 -8.34
C GLN A 210 22.03 2.62 -7.74
N SER A 211 21.53 3.75 -7.25
CA SER A 211 22.35 4.80 -6.61
C SER A 211 22.37 4.75 -5.09
N ALA A 212 21.65 3.82 -4.48
CA ALA A 212 21.48 3.74 -3.04
C ALA A 212 22.53 2.85 -2.35
N ASP A 213 22.73 3.04 -1.05
CA ASP A 213 23.43 2.07 -0.21
C ASP A 213 22.71 0.72 -0.19
N ALA A 214 23.41 -0.36 0.18
CA ALA A 214 22.87 -1.72 0.06
C ALA A 214 21.54 -1.93 0.85
N PRO A 215 21.40 -1.44 2.11
CA PRO A 215 20.14 -1.53 2.82
C PRO A 215 18.98 -0.77 2.14
N THR A 216 19.23 0.45 1.67
CA THR A 216 18.21 1.28 1.00
C THR A 216 17.86 0.73 -0.38
N ALA A 217 18.84 0.25 -1.14
CA ALA A 217 18.63 -0.45 -2.41
C ALA A 217 17.71 -1.67 -2.22
N SER A 218 17.93 -2.44 -1.15
CA SER A 218 17.06 -3.57 -0.80
C SER A 218 15.61 -3.14 -0.51
N ALA A 219 15.42 -2.04 0.22
CA ALA A 219 14.08 -1.50 0.50
C ALA A 219 13.38 -0.95 -0.76
N LEU A 220 14.13 -0.29 -1.65
CA LEU A 220 13.63 0.23 -2.93
C LEU A 220 13.27 -0.90 -3.90
N LEU A 221 14.04 -1.98 -3.93
CA LEU A 221 13.69 -3.19 -4.68
C LEU A 221 12.39 -3.82 -4.18
N LEU A 222 12.17 -3.86 -2.85
CA LEU A 222 10.89 -4.30 -2.29
C LEU A 222 9.73 -3.37 -2.69
N ALA A 223 9.96 -2.05 -2.71
CA ALA A 223 8.98 -1.09 -3.20
C ALA A 223 8.64 -1.32 -4.69
N ALA A 224 9.64 -1.62 -5.52
CA ALA A 224 9.45 -1.96 -6.94
C ALA A 224 8.69 -3.28 -7.12
N GLN A 225 8.93 -4.28 -6.27
CA GLN A 225 8.17 -5.55 -6.25
C GLN A 225 6.69 -5.30 -5.97
N ASP A 226 6.38 -4.51 -4.94
CA ASP A 226 5.01 -4.15 -4.57
C ASP A 226 4.32 -3.34 -5.68
N ALA A 227 5.02 -2.34 -6.24
CA ALA A 227 4.52 -1.57 -7.37
C ALA A 227 4.24 -2.44 -8.62
N THR A 228 5.09 -3.42 -8.90
CA THR A 228 4.85 -4.42 -9.96
C THR A 228 3.60 -5.26 -9.67
N GLY A 229 3.43 -5.70 -8.42
CA GLY A 229 2.24 -6.42 -7.97
C GLY A 229 0.95 -5.64 -8.19
N ARG A 230 0.95 -4.32 -7.93
CA ARG A 230 -0.19 -3.42 -8.21
C ARG A 230 -0.54 -3.34 -9.69
N ILE A 231 0.44 -3.46 -10.60
CA ILE A 231 0.15 -3.58 -12.04
C ILE A 231 -0.52 -4.91 -12.31
N VAL A 232 0.02 -6.01 -11.79
CA VAL A 232 -0.53 -7.37 -11.96
C VAL A 232 -1.99 -7.44 -11.49
N GLU A 233 -2.31 -6.93 -10.31
CA GLU A 233 -3.69 -6.88 -9.77
C GLU A 233 -4.67 -6.24 -10.76
N ARG A 234 -4.19 -5.25 -11.55
CA ARG A 234 -5.02 -4.51 -12.49
C ARG A 234 -5.17 -5.17 -13.86
N LEU A 235 -4.56 -6.31 -14.10
CA LEU A 235 -4.68 -7.06 -15.34
C LEU A 235 -5.70 -8.20 -15.20
N PRO A 236 -6.88 -8.15 -15.86
CA PRO A 236 -7.83 -9.26 -15.84
C PRO A 236 -7.20 -10.56 -16.32
N HIS A 237 -7.34 -11.63 -15.52
CA HIS A 237 -6.68 -12.92 -15.76
C HIS A 237 -7.00 -13.50 -17.15
N ASP A 238 -8.28 -13.56 -17.52
CA ASP A 238 -8.76 -14.18 -18.76
C ASP A 238 -8.17 -13.58 -20.05
N ARG A 239 -7.68 -12.33 -19.96
CA ARG A 239 -7.19 -11.59 -21.12
C ARG A 239 -5.68 -11.35 -21.11
N PHE A 240 -5.08 -11.28 -19.93
CA PHE A 240 -3.69 -10.87 -19.75
C PHE A 240 -2.86 -11.89 -18.99
N ALA A 241 -3.25 -13.17 -18.99
CA ALA A 241 -2.55 -14.25 -18.26
C ALA A 241 -1.04 -14.27 -18.54
N ASN A 242 -0.62 -14.14 -19.81
CA ASN A 242 0.79 -14.13 -20.18
C ASN A 242 1.54 -12.92 -19.62
N GLN A 243 0.94 -11.72 -19.70
CA GLN A 243 1.56 -10.49 -19.19
C GLN A 243 1.62 -10.49 -17.66
N ARG A 244 0.60 -11.04 -16.99
CA ARG A 244 0.62 -11.27 -15.53
C ARG A 244 1.77 -12.18 -15.14
N ALA A 245 1.87 -13.37 -15.76
CA ALA A 245 2.94 -14.32 -15.47
C ALA A 245 4.34 -13.72 -15.71
N ALA A 246 4.50 -12.92 -16.77
CA ALA A 246 5.75 -12.22 -17.06
C ALA A 246 6.10 -11.17 -16.00
N LEU A 247 5.13 -10.34 -15.58
CA LEU A 247 5.34 -9.34 -14.52
C LEU A 247 5.60 -10.00 -13.15
N GLU A 248 4.92 -11.11 -12.84
CA GLU A 248 5.16 -11.89 -11.62
C GLU A 248 6.57 -12.51 -11.63
N ALA A 249 7.05 -12.99 -12.78
CA ALA A 249 8.42 -13.46 -12.94
C ALA A 249 9.43 -12.32 -12.72
N LEU A 250 9.22 -11.16 -13.34
CA LEU A 250 10.05 -9.97 -13.14
C LEU A 250 10.04 -9.50 -11.68
N SER A 251 8.90 -9.58 -10.99
CA SER A 251 8.81 -9.27 -9.55
C SER A 251 9.63 -10.25 -8.70
N ARG A 252 9.64 -11.55 -9.05
CA ARG A 252 10.52 -12.54 -8.39
C ARG A 252 12.00 -12.26 -8.63
N GLU A 253 12.38 -11.79 -9.82
CA GLU A 253 13.76 -11.42 -10.14
C GLU A 253 14.25 -10.22 -9.30
N LEU A 254 13.41 -9.19 -9.08
CA LEU A 254 13.74 -8.10 -8.15
C LEU A 254 13.99 -8.64 -6.72
N GLY A 255 13.20 -9.65 -6.30
CA GLY A 255 13.43 -10.36 -5.04
C GLY A 255 14.76 -11.11 -5.02
N GLY A 256 15.11 -11.76 -6.14
CA GLY A 256 16.42 -12.41 -6.31
C GLY A 256 17.59 -11.43 -6.19
N MET A 257 17.48 -10.23 -6.78
CA MET A 257 18.49 -9.17 -6.62
C MET A 257 18.56 -8.67 -5.17
N ARG A 258 17.41 -8.53 -4.49
CA ARG A 258 17.34 -8.08 -3.10
C ARG A 258 17.98 -9.08 -2.11
N TYR A 259 17.89 -10.37 -2.38
CA TYR A 259 18.45 -11.43 -1.55
C TYR A 259 19.81 -11.94 -2.03
N SER A 260 20.44 -11.28 -2.99
CA SER A 260 21.81 -11.62 -3.39
C SER A 260 22.80 -11.30 -2.27
N LEU A 261 23.96 -11.96 -2.29
CA LEU A 261 25.06 -11.66 -1.35
C LEU A 261 25.53 -10.20 -1.46
N ASP A 262 25.44 -9.63 -2.67
CA ASP A 262 25.73 -8.24 -2.95
C ASP A 262 24.65 -7.67 -3.89
N VAL A 263 23.72 -6.91 -3.31
CA VAL A 263 22.60 -6.28 -4.03
C VAL A 263 23.10 -5.27 -5.06
N ARG A 264 24.24 -4.62 -4.83
CA ARG A 264 24.78 -3.62 -5.75
C ARG A 264 25.31 -4.29 -7.01
N VAL A 265 26.10 -5.34 -6.86
CA VAL A 265 26.59 -6.12 -8.02
C VAL A 265 25.42 -6.72 -8.81
N ALA A 266 24.38 -7.21 -8.12
CA ALA A 266 23.18 -7.71 -8.78
C ALA A 266 22.42 -6.63 -9.58
N LEU A 267 22.31 -5.42 -9.03
CA LEU A 267 21.71 -4.27 -9.73
C LEU A 267 22.56 -3.80 -10.92
N GLU A 268 23.87 -3.67 -10.74
CA GLU A 268 24.82 -3.24 -11.79
C GLU A 268 24.77 -4.18 -13.00
N THR A 269 24.66 -5.49 -12.76
CA THR A 269 24.64 -6.52 -13.82
C THR A 269 23.25 -6.79 -14.40
N GLY A 270 22.21 -6.72 -13.57
CA GLY A 270 20.86 -7.21 -13.91
C GLY A 270 19.84 -6.14 -14.26
N ALA A 271 19.97 -4.92 -13.73
CA ALA A 271 18.89 -3.93 -13.80
C ALA A 271 18.55 -3.50 -15.24
N ALA A 272 19.54 -3.28 -16.11
CA ALA A 272 19.28 -2.87 -17.48
C ALA A 272 18.49 -3.93 -18.27
N GLY A 273 18.88 -5.20 -18.17
CA GLY A 273 18.18 -6.31 -18.81
C GLY A 273 16.80 -6.59 -18.19
N TRP A 274 16.64 -6.35 -16.89
CA TRP A 274 15.35 -6.39 -16.22
C TRP A 274 14.40 -5.29 -16.74
N LYS A 275 14.87 -4.04 -16.80
CA LYS A 275 14.08 -2.89 -17.27
C LYS A 275 13.62 -3.05 -18.71
N ALA A 276 14.50 -3.50 -19.61
CA ALA A 276 14.14 -3.75 -21.00
C ALA A 276 13.00 -4.79 -21.15
N ARG A 277 13.03 -5.86 -20.34
CA ARG A 277 11.96 -6.87 -20.34
C ARG A 277 10.68 -6.35 -19.69
N PHE A 278 10.78 -5.60 -18.60
CA PHE A 278 9.64 -4.92 -18.00
C PHE A 278 8.96 -4.00 -19.01
N ASP A 279 9.72 -3.14 -19.70
CA ASP A 279 9.21 -2.23 -20.72
C ASP A 279 8.56 -2.96 -21.89
N ALA A 280 9.14 -4.08 -22.32
CA ALA A 280 8.54 -4.92 -23.36
C ALA A 280 7.16 -5.46 -22.94
N VAL A 281 6.98 -5.87 -21.68
CA VAL A 281 5.68 -6.32 -21.18
C VAL A 281 4.69 -5.15 -21.08
N ILE A 282 5.11 -4.00 -20.56
CA ILE A 282 4.26 -2.80 -20.48
C ILE A 282 3.81 -2.36 -21.88
N ALA A 283 4.70 -2.38 -22.88
CA ALA A 283 4.38 -2.05 -24.26
C ALA A 283 3.34 -3.00 -24.90
N GLN A 284 3.27 -4.25 -24.47
CA GLN A 284 2.23 -5.19 -24.91
C GLN A 284 0.85 -4.90 -24.28
N VAL A 285 0.82 -4.39 -23.05
CA VAL A 285 -0.43 -4.08 -22.34
C VAL A 285 -0.99 -2.72 -22.76
N ALA A 286 -0.12 -1.71 -22.98
CA ALA A 286 -0.52 -0.32 -23.18
C ALA A 286 -1.59 -0.07 -24.26
N PRO A 287 -1.53 -0.68 -25.47
CA PRO A 287 -2.58 -0.50 -26.49
C PRO A 287 -3.98 -0.96 -26.04
N ASN A 288 -4.03 -1.81 -25.02
CA ASN A 288 -5.22 -2.43 -24.47
C ASN A 288 -5.56 -1.95 -23.05
N GLU A 289 -4.97 -0.85 -22.56
CA GLU A 289 -5.19 -0.35 -21.19
C GLU A 289 -6.67 -0.17 -20.86
N ARG A 290 -7.50 0.24 -21.84
CA ARG A 290 -8.97 0.36 -21.68
C ARG A 290 -9.67 -0.93 -21.24
N GLN A 291 -9.05 -2.09 -21.44
CA GLN A 291 -9.56 -3.41 -21.05
C GLN A 291 -8.96 -3.92 -19.74
N THR A 292 -8.14 -3.12 -19.06
CA THR A 292 -7.57 -3.41 -17.74
C THR A 292 -8.38 -2.72 -16.64
N TYR A 293 -8.09 -3.01 -15.37
CA TYR A 293 -8.66 -2.31 -14.22
C TYR A 293 -8.01 -0.93 -13.95
N PHE A 294 -7.17 -0.41 -14.85
CA PHE A 294 -6.85 1.03 -14.92
C PHE A 294 -7.99 1.84 -15.56
N ASN A 295 -8.91 1.17 -16.26
CA ASN A 295 -10.12 1.80 -16.80
C ASN A 295 -11.29 1.64 -15.82
N GLU A 296 -11.89 2.78 -15.44
CA GLU A 296 -12.99 2.81 -14.47
C GLU A 296 -14.20 1.97 -14.91
N THR A 297 -14.61 2.04 -16.17
CA THR A 297 -15.75 1.27 -16.69
C THR A 297 -15.48 -0.23 -16.61
N THR A 298 -14.29 -0.66 -17.01
CA THR A 298 -13.88 -2.07 -16.93
C THR A 298 -13.83 -2.56 -15.49
N LEU A 299 -13.25 -1.80 -14.57
CA LEU A 299 -13.23 -2.14 -13.14
C LEU A 299 -14.65 -2.18 -12.56
N ARG A 300 -15.50 -1.20 -12.87
CA ARG A 300 -16.89 -1.17 -12.40
C ARG A 300 -17.68 -2.39 -12.84
N MET A 301 -17.52 -2.83 -14.08
CA MET A 301 -18.16 -4.06 -14.56
C MET A 301 -17.65 -5.29 -13.81
N ALA A 302 -16.35 -5.37 -13.52
CA ALA A 302 -15.77 -6.50 -12.78
C ALA A 302 -16.23 -6.53 -11.31
N LEU A 303 -16.34 -5.37 -10.66
CA LEU A 303 -16.84 -5.26 -9.28
C LEU A 303 -18.32 -5.69 -9.17
N ARG A 304 -19.16 -5.41 -10.18
CA ARG A 304 -20.59 -5.78 -10.21
C ARG A 304 -20.88 -7.26 -10.47
N ARG A 305 -19.91 -8.01 -11.00
CA ARG A 305 -20.07 -9.44 -11.33
C ARG A 305 -19.76 -10.36 -10.15
N ARG A 306 -19.47 -9.79 -8.99
CA ARG A 306 -19.10 -10.50 -7.78
C ARG A 306 -20.25 -10.47 -6.80
#